data_AF-A0A9X1P1A3-F1
#
_entry.id   AF-A0A9X1P1A3-F1
#
_cell.length_a   1.000
_cell.length_b   1.000
_cell.length_c   1.000
_cell.angle_alpha   90.00
_cell.angle_beta   90.00
_cell.angle_gamma   90.00
#
_symmetry.space_group_name_H-M   'P 1'
#
loop_
_entity.id
_entity.type
_entity.pdbx_description
1 polymer ?
#
loop_
_entity_poly.entity_id
_entity_poly.type
_entity_poly.pdbx_seq_one_letter_code
_entity_poly.pdbx_strand_id
1 'polypeptide(L)' 'MATEAMKHARFTHPTHGDYDNPEAVLNDDRLTDNEKRTVLDEWRSSLKHILRNDPDAPQAENTNQSLDDAAAKLAAGKI' A
#
# COMPACT_ATOMS: atom_id res chain seq x y z
N MET A 1 17.08 9.28 10.16
CA MET A 1 15.73 8.66 10.27
C MET A 1 15.54 7.79 9.03
N ALA A 2 15.91 6.50 9.07
CA ALA A 2 15.90 5.64 7.89
C ALA A 2 15.80 4.16 8.29
N THR A 3 14.61 3.69 8.69
CA THR A 3 14.39 2.24 8.91
C THR A 3 12.94 1.77 8.70
N GLU A 4 11.96 2.65 8.53
CA GLU A 4 10.56 2.22 8.36
C GLU A 4 10.23 1.84 6.90
N ALA A 5 10.91 2.44 5.92
CA ALA A 5 10.74 2.16 4.49
C ALA A 5 11.21 0.76 4.03
N MET A 6 11.98 0.03 4.86
CA MET A 6 12.44 -1.33 4.52
C MET A 6 11.48 -2.44 4.96
N LYS A 7 10.37 -2.11 5.64
CA LYS A 7 9.40 -3.10 6.15
C LYS A 7 8.33 -3.46 5.14
N HIS A 8 8.12 -2.61 4.14
CA HIS A 8 7.06 -2.75 3.16
C HIS A 8 7.61 -2.87 1.75
N ALA A 9 6.92 -3.64 0.92
CA ALA A 9 7.27 -3.80 -0.48
C ALA A 9 6.86 -2.54 -1.25
N ARG A 10 7.84 -1.68 -1.56
CA ARG A 10 7.64 -0.42 -2.29
C ARG A 10 6.79 -0.64 -3.55
N PHE A 11 5.81 0.23 -3.75
CA PHE A 11 4.92 0.22 -4.91
C PHE A 11 5.14 1.45 -5.77
N THR A 12 5.21 1.25 -7.08
CA THR A 12 5.36 2.34 -8.03
C THR A 12 4.10 2.40 -8.89
N HIS A 13 3.30 3.44 -8.69
CA HIS A 13 2.10 3.70 -9.46
C HIS A 13 2.42 4.61 -10.66
N PRO A 14 1.99 4.28 -11.89
CA PRO A 14 2.34 5.02 -13.09
C PRO A 14 1.87 6.48 -13.07
N THR A 15 0.74 6.76 -12.43
CA THR A 15 0.11 8.09 -12.39
C THR A 15 0.41 8.86 -11.11
N HIS A 16 0.70 8.15 -10.01
CA HIS A 16 0.70 8.73 -8.66
C HIS A 16 2.07 8.69 -7.98
N GLY A 17 3.09 8.14 -8.65
CA GLY A 17 4.46 8.06 -8.15
C GLY A 17 4.72 6.80 -7.32
N ASP A 18 5.82 6.83 -6.58
CA ASP A 18 6.26 5.76 -5.70
C ASP A 18 5.78 5.94 -4.25
N TYR A 19 5.39 4.82 -3.64
CA TYR A 19 4.92 4.73 -2.27
C TYR A 19 5.72 3.64 -1.54
N ASP A 20 6.39 4.04 -0.46
CA ASP A 20 7.15 3.12 0.39
C ASP A 20 6.28 2.48 1.48
N ASN A 21 5.10 3.02 1.79
CA ASN A 21 4.16 2.42 2.74
C ASN A 21 2.68 2.80 2.42
N PRO A 22 1.69 1.99 2.85
CA PRO A 22 0.27 2.26 2.63
C PRO A 22 -0.23 3.56 3.26
N GLU A 23 0.35 3.97 4.39
CA GLU A 23 -0.01 5.20 5.07
C GLU A 23 0.38 6.45 4.26
N ALA A 24 1.44 6.37 3.45
CA ALA A 24 1.84 7.45 2.54
C ALA A 24 0.76 7.71 1.48
N VAL A 25 0.06 6.66 1.02
CA VAL A 25 -1.09 6.81 0.11
C VAL A 25 -2.25 7.50 0.82
N LEU A 26 -2.52 7.14 2.08
CA LEU A 26 -3.58 7.76 2.87
C LEU A 26 -3.32 9.23 3.20
N ASN A 27 -2.07 9.56 3.53
CA ASN A 27 -1.64 10.92 3.84
C ASN A 27 -1.38 11.77 2.57
N ASP A 28 -1.52 11.20 1.37
CA ASP A 28 -1.35 11.95 0.13
C ASP A 28 -2.58 12.84 -0.11
N ASP A 29 -2.45 14.14 0.17
CA ASP A 29 -3.50 15.14 -0.05
C ASP A 29 -3.79 15.37 -1.54
N ARG A 30 -2.89 14.94 -2.43
CA ARG A 30 -3.08 15.05 -3.89
C ARG A 30 -4.05 14.01 -4.42
N LEU A 31 -4.31 12.95 -3.66
CA LEU A 31 -5.23 11.86 -4.04
C LEU A 31 -6.60 12.08 -3.39
N THR A 32 -7.65 11.97 -4.19
CA THR A 32 -9.01 11.82 -3.67
C THR A 32 -9.18 10.46 -2.97
N ASP A 33 -10.19 10.32 -2.11
CA ASP A 33 -10.51 9.04 -1.47
C ASP A 33 -10.66 7.88 -2.47
N ASN A 34 -11.22 8.17 -3.64
CA ASN A 34 -11.38 7.18 -4.69
C ASN A 34 -10.03 6.79 -5.31
N GLU A 35 -9.13 7.75 -5.55
CA GLU A 35 -7.78 7.47 -6.04
C GLU A 35 -6.94 6.71 -5.00
N LYS A 36 -7.02 7.09 -3.72
CA LYS A 36 -6.39 6.36 -2.62
C LYS A 36 -6.83 4.90 -2.62
N ARG A 37 -8.15 4.67 -2.76
CA ARG A 37 -8.71 3.31 -2.84
C ARG A 37 -8.16 2.54 -4.04
N THR A 38 -8.11 3.16 -5.23
CA THR A 38 -7.56 2.55 -6.43
C THR A 38 -6.08 2.18 -6.24
N VAL A 39 -5.26 3.09 -5.73
CA VAL A 39 -3.83 2.82 -5.49
C VAL A 39 -3.63 1.67 -4.50
N LEU A 40 -4.39 1.64 -3.40
CA LEU A 40 -4.32 0.56 -2.42
C LEU A 40 -4.74 -0.79 -3.00
N ASP A 41 -5.77 -0.83 -3.86
CA ASP A 41 -6.25 -2.06 -4.50
C ASP A 41 -5.25 -2.60 -5.55
N GLU A 42 -4.71 -1.71 -6.39
CA GLU A 42 -3.68 -2.06 -7.38
C GLU A 42 -2.41 -2.59 -6.70
N TRP A 43 -1.97 -1.94 -5.62
CA TRP A 43 -0.84 -2.40 -4.83
C TRP A 43 -1.10 -3.78 -4.25
N ARG A 44 -2.28 -4.00 -3.66
CA ARG A 44 -2.68 -5.31 -3.12
C ARG A 44 -2.66 -6.40 -4.19
N SER A 45 -3.15 -6.11 -5.37
CA SER A 45 -3.15 -7.04 -6.51
C SER A 45 -1.72 -7.39 -6.95
N SER A 46 -0.81 -6.41 -6.95
CA SER A 46 0.61 -6.64 -7.19
C SER A 46 1.25 -7.53 -6.12
N LEU A 47 0.96 -7.30 -4.83
CA LEU A 47 1.48 -8.14 -3.74
C LEU A 47 0.93 -9.57 -3.79
N LYS A 48 -0.35 -9.76 -4.13
CA LYS A 48 -0.92 -11.11 -4.33
C LYS A 48 -0.18 -11.86 -5.43
N HIS A 49 0.23 -11.17 -6.50
CA HIS A 49 1.03 -11.78 -7.55
C HIS A 49 2.43 -12.17 -7.04
N ILE A 50 3.06 -11.32 -6.23
CA ILE A 50 4.35 -11.63 -5.60
C ILE A 50 4.21 -12.83 -4.65
N LEU A 51 3.26 -12.81 -3.70
CA LEU A 51 3.01 -13.89 -2.75
C LEU A 51 2.65 -15.22 -3.43
N ARG A 52 2.05 -15.17 -4.63
CA ARG A 52 1.78 -16.37 -5.43
C ARG A 52 3.06 -17.00 -5.99
N ASN A 53 4.05 -16.18 -6.34
CA ASN A 53 5.33 -16.65 -6.88
C ASN A 53 6.37 -16.91 -5.78
N ASP A 54 6.32 -16.13 -4.70
CA ASP A 54 7.21 -16.17 -3.54
C ASP A 54 6.38 -16.02 -2.26
N PRO A 55 5.82 -17.14 -1.74
CA PRO A 55 4.94 -17.13 -0.56
C PRO A 55 5.68 -16.81 0.75
N ASP A 56 7.00 -16.91 0.75
CA ASP A 56 7.86 -16.65 1.92
C ASP A 56 8.41 -15.21 1.93
N ALA A 57 7.73 -14.28 1.25
CA ALA A 57 8.08 -12.85 1.25
C ALA A 57 7.42 -12.13 2.47
N PRO A 58 8.08 -12.04 3.64
CA PRO A 58 7.50 -11.44 4.85
C PRO A 58 7.10 -9.97 4.64
N GLN A 59 7.86 -9.26 3.80
CA GLN A 59 7.57 -7.89 3.40
C GLN A 59 6.24 -7.76 2.64
N ALA A 60 5.88 -8.73 1.80
CA ALA A 60 4.64 -8.69 1.04
C ALA A 60 3.43 -9.01 1.91
N GLU A 61 3.56 -9.97 2.83
CA GLU A 61 2.50 -10.27 3.81
C GLU A 61 2.24 -9.10 4.75
N ASN A 62 3.31 -8.52 5.33
CA ASN A 62 3.22 -7.38 6.23
C ASN A 62 2.61 -6.16 5.53
N THR A 63 2.99 -5.90 4.26
CA THR A 63 2.39 -4.82 3.46
C THR A 63 0.92 -5.11 3.15
N ASN A 64 0.55 -6.36 2.85
CA ASN A 64 -0.84 -6.71 2.57
C ASN A 64 -1.74 -6.50 3.80
N GLN A 65 -1.26 -6.77 5.02
CA GLN A 65 -1.98 -6.42 6.24
C GLN A 65 -2.12 -4.91 6.43
N SER A 66 -1.04 -4.14 6.23
CA SER A 66 -1.09 -2.67 6.32
C SER A 66 -1.99 -2.04 5.26
N LEU A 67 -2.09 -2.61 4.06
CA LEU A 67 -3.03 -2.17 3.02
C LEU A 67 -4.49 -2.40 3.42
N ASP A 68 -4.80 -3.51 4.08
CA ASP A 68 -6.16 -3.81 4.55
C ASP A 68 -6.58 -2.84 5.66
N ASP A 69 -5.67 -2.55 6.61
CA ASP A 69 -5.87 -1.51 7.64
C ASP A 69 -6.04 -0.11 7.02
N ALA A 70 -5.21 0.23 6.03
CA ALA A 70 -5.32 1.51 5.33
C ALA A 70 -6.64 1.65 4.57
N ALA A 71 -7.07 0.60 3.87
CA ALA A 71 -8.35 0.56 3.18
C ALA A 71 -9.53 0.65 4.17
N ALA A 72 -9.42 0.02 5.35
CA ALA A 72 -10.43 0.11 6.40
C ALA A 72 -10.52 1.54 6.99
N LYS A 73 -9.38 2.20 7.25
CA LYS A 73 -9.33 3.61 7.68
C LYS A 73 -9.96 4.55 6.66
N LEU A 74 -9.64 4.36 5.39
CA LEU A 74 -10.22 5.09 4.26
C LEU A 74 -11.73 4.90 4.18
N ALA A 75 -12.21 3.65 4.22
CA ALA A 75 -13.64 3.34 4.18
C ALA A 75 -14.40 3.87 5.42
N ALA A 76 -13.73 3.97 6.57
CA ALA A 76 -14.30 4.53 7.79
C ALA A 76 -14.27 6.07 7.83
N GLY A 77 -13.66 6.74 6.84
CA GLY A 77 -13.44 8.19 6.85
C GLY A 77 -12.55 8.65 8.02
N LYS A 78 -11.69 7.76 8.54
CA LYS A 78 -10.72 8.03 9.61
C LYS A 78 -9.32 8.26 9.03
N ILE A 79 -9.24 9.08 7.98
CA ILE A 79 -8.00 9.51 7.34
C ILE A 79 -7.67 10.94 7.76
#